data_AF-A0A7Y0M0B9-F1
#
_entry.id   AF-A0A7Y0M0B9-F1
#
_cell.length_a   1.000
_cell.length_b   1.000
_cell.length_c   1.000
_cell.angle_alpha   90.00
_cell.angle_beta   90.00
_cell.angle_gamma   90.00
#
_symmetry.space_group_name_H-M   'P 1'
#
loop_
_entity.id
_entity.type
_entity.pdbx_description
1 polymer ?
#
loop_
_entity_poly.entity_id
_entity_poly.type
_entity_poly.pdbx_seq_one_letter_code
_entity_poly.pdbx_strand_id
1 'polypeptide(L)'
;MTQYTVDALTQALEAAARAFIASLDGGTQPKVTAPRSLDAGTPIKFDPLYDEPPLPFKVKGTHEESLMSTVIYLGAIGRVNAEKRRGANAQEVSTYAKKAGYGRGNDVNGWNLRKGVSKEGSAITVVDGLRYLHAGTHEWVRDLASQLNIEIVGDFTPLPIPATS
;
A
#
# COMPACT_ATOMS: atom_id res chain seq x y z
N MET A 1 37.83 -5.42 -27.81
CA MET A 1 37.22 -4.50 -28.80
C MET A 1 35.91 -5.13 -29.23
N THR A 2 34.77 -4.57 -28.84
CA THR A 2 33.46 -5.13 -29.22
C THR A 2 33.14 -4.68 -30.64
N GLN A 3 33.19 -5.60 -31.60
CA GLN A 3 32.71 -5.36 -32.96
C GLN A 3 31.19 -5.48 -32.96
N TYR A 4 30.49 -4.40 -33.32
CA TYR A 4 29.04 -4.43 -33.51
C TYR A 4 28.74 -4.97 -34.90
N THR A 5 27.85 -5.97 -34.98
CA THR A 5 27.38 -6.51 -36.27
C THR A 5 26.48 -5.50 -36.96
N VAL A 6 26.46 -5.53 -38.29
CA VAL A 6 25.60 -4.63 -39.10
C VAL A 6 24.14 -4.77 -38.68
N ASP A 7 23.69 -5.98 -38.31
CA ASP A 7 22.33 -6.22 -37.84
C ASP A 7 22.04 -5.53 -36.50
N ALA A 8 22.99 -5.52 -35.56
CA ALA A 8 22.85 -4.82 -34.28
C ALA A 8 22.80 -3.29 -34.49
N LEU A 9 23.58 -2.78 -35.45
CA LEU A 9 23.55 -1.36 -35.82
C LEU A 9 22.23 -0.99 -36.52
N THR A 10 21.71 -1.85 -37.40
CA THR A 10 20.42 -1.64 -38.07
C THR A 10 19.27 -1.67 -37.06
N GLN A 11 19.26 -2.61 -36.11
CA GLN A 11 18.23 -2.66 -35.05
C GLN A 11 18.31 -1.44 -34.12
N ALA A 12 19.52 -0.99 -33.78
CA ALA A 12 19.69 0.22 -32.99
C ALA A 12 19.19 1.46 -33.73
N LEU A 13 19.42 1.52 -35.05
CA LEU A 13 18.97 2.63 -35.89
C LEU A 13 17.44 2.63 -36.05
N GLU A 14 16.82 1.47 -36.23
CA GLU A 14 15.36 1.34 -36.27
C GLU A 14 14.70 1.72 -34.94
N ALA A 15 15.28 1.30 -33.82
CA ALA A 15 14.80 1.66 -32.49
C ALA A 15 14.91 3.17 -32.24
N ALA A 16 16.03 3.78 -32.65
CA ALA A 16 16.24 5.22 -32.55
C ALA A 16 15.27 6.01 -33.45
N ALA A 17 15.03 5.54 -34.68
CA ALA A 17 14.10 6.18 -35.61
C ALA A 17 12.65 6.11 -35.10
N ARG A 18 12.23 4.98 -34.53
CA ARG A 18 10.89 4.84 -33.90
C ARG A 18 10.72 5.76 -32.70
N ALA A 19 11.74 5.86 -31.84
CA ALA A 19 11.72 6.77 -30.70
C ALA A 19 11.69 8.25 -31.12
N PHE A 20 12.40 8.59 -32.21
CA PHE A 20 12.42 9.94 -32.76
C PHE A 20 11.08 10.33 -33.39
N ILE A 21 10.45 9.45 -34.17
CA ILE A 21 9.12 9.70 -34.74
C ILE A 21 8.07 9.84 -33.62
N ALA A 22 8.13 8.99 -32.59
CA ALA A 22 7.28 9.12 -31.40
C ALA A 22 7.51 10.45 -30.64
N SER A 23 8.68 11.09 -30.79
CA SER A 23 8.98 12.39 -30.19
C SER A 23 8.47 13.58 -31.01
N LEU A 24 8.25 13.40 -32.31
CA LEU A 24 7.77 14.45 -33.22
C LEU A 24 6.24 14.61 -33.21
N ASP A 25 5.49 13.56 -32.84
CA ASP A 25 4.02 13.60 -32.71
C ASP A 25 3.52 14.38 -31.47
N GLY A 26 4.42 15.07 -30.74
CA GLY A 26 4.09 16.10 -29.76
C GLY A 26 3.43 15.58 -28.48
N GLY A 27 4.04 15.62 -27.30
CA GLY A 27 5.29 16.20 -26.86
C GLY A 27 5.23 16.25 -25.33
N THR A 28 6.31 15.83 -24.66
CA THR A 28 6.85 16.26 -23.35
C THR A 28 7.88 15.20 -22.94
N GLN A 29 9.17 15.54 -22.92
CA GLN A 29 10.14 14.77 -22.13
C GLN A 29 9.94 15.10 -20.65
N PRO A 30 10.09 14.13 -19.73
CA PRO A 30 10.85 14.46 -18.53
C PRO A 30 11.81 13.38 -18.03
N LYS A 31 12.84 13.90 -17.37
CA LYS A 31 13.86 13.27 -16.52
C LYS A 31 13.20 12.80 -15.20
N VAL A 32 13.78 11.77 -14.56
CA VAL A 32 13.61 11.39 -13.13
C VAL A 32 12.36 10.55 -12.80
N THR A 33 12.59 9.49 -12.02
CA THR A 33 11.66 8.54 -11.36
C THR A 33 10.19 8.73 -11.73
N ALA A 34 9.69 7.91 -12.64
CA ALA A 34 8.27 7.97 -12.98
C ALA A 34 7.43 7.65 -11.73
N PRO A 35 6.50 8.53 -11.30
CA PRO A 35 5.29 8.05 -10.67
C PRO A 35 4.62 7.18 -11.73
N ARG A 36 4.44 5.89 -11.44
CA ARG A 36 3.57 5.06 -12.27
C ARG A 36 2.20 5.70 -12.15
N SER A 37 1.78 6.41 -13.21
CA SER A 37 0.36 6.57 -13.50
C SER A 37 -0.24 5.20 -13.29
N LEU A 38 -1.24 5.12 -12.41
CA LEU A 38 -2.03 3.93 -12.18
C LEU A 38 -2.74 3.62 -13.49
N ASP A 39 -2.02 2.97 -14.41
CA ASP A 39 -2.62 2.35 -15.57
C ASP A 39 -3.73 1.45 -15.04
N ALA A 40 -4.92 1.56 -15.63
CA ALA A 40 -6.07 0.71 -15.37
C ALA A 40 -5.82 -0.75 -15.84
N GLY A 41 -4.62 -1.26 -15.60
CA GLY A 41 -4.23 -2.65 -15.74
C GLY A 41 -4.63 -3.47 -14.51
N THR A 42 -4.32 -4.76 -14.57
CA THR A 42 -4.63 -5.73 -13.52
C THR A 42 -4.17 -5.25 -12.13
N PRO A 43 -5.03 -5.28 -11.10
CA PRO A 43 -4.65 -4.87 -9.75
C PRO A 43 -3.43 -5.62 -9.23
N ILE A 44 -2.57 -4.91 -8.49
CA ILE A 44 -1.41 -5.50 -7.83
C ILE A 44 -1.90 -6.26 -6.60
N LYS A 45 -1.67 -7.57 -6.58
CA LYS A 45 -1.95 -8.40 -5.42
C LYS A 45 -0.93 -8.12 -4.33
N PHE A 46 -1.40 -7.84 -3.12
CA PHE A 46 -0.55 -7.50 -1.99
C PHE A 46 -1.09 -8.11 -0.70
N ASP A 47 -0.26 -8.85 0.03
CA ASP A 47 -0.54 -9.28 1.39
C ASP A 47 0.13 -8.32 2.40
N PRO A 48 -0.65 -7.46 3.09
CA PRO A 48 -0.10 -6.53 4.07
C PRO A 48 0.65 -7.22 5.23
N LEU A 49 0.35 -8.49 5.51
CA LEU A 49 0.96 -9.21 6.62
C LEU A 49 2.36 -9.72 6.26
N TYR A 50 2.53 -10.26 5.04
CA TYR A 50 3.75 -10.99 4.67
C TYR A 50 4.58 -10.33 3.57
N ASP A 51 3.95 -9.65 2.62
CA ASP A 51 4.64 -9.15 1.43
C ASP A 51 5.37 -7.83 1.69
N GLU A 52 6.40 -7.55 0.92
CA GLU A 52 6.97 -6.20 0.87
C GLU A 52 6.02 -5.23 0.16
N PRO A 53 5.92 -3.96 0.60
CA PRO A 53 5.05 -2.98 -0.05
C PRO A 53 5.39 -2.78 -1.54
N PRO A 54 4.42 -2.96 -2.46
CA PRO A 54 4.67 -2.85 -3.90
C PRO A 54 4.87 -1.43 -4.41
N LEU A 55 4.48 -0.42 -3.62
CA LEU A 55 4.57 1.00 -3.95
C LEU A 55 5.36 1.75 -2.87
N PRO A 56 5.98 2.89 -3.22
CA PRO A 56 6.61 3.77 -2.24
C PRO A 56 5.64 4.19 -1.15
N PHE A 57 6.13 4.28 0.09
CA PHE A 57 5.33 4.66 1.24
C PHE A 57 6.11 5.59 2.16
N LYS A 58 5.41 6.58 2.70
CA LYS A 58 5.96 7.56 3.64
C LYS A 58 4.82 8.21 4.40
N VAL A 59 4.83 8.05 5.72
CA VAL A 59 3.77 8.56 6.64
C VAL A 59 3.54 10.07 6.48
N LYS A 60 4.59 10.83 6.18
CA LYS A 60 4.55 12.26 5.85
C LYS A 60 5.14 12.48 4.47
N GLY A 61 4.46 11.95 3.47
CA GLY A 61 4.85 11.95 2.07
C GLY A 61 3.81 12.59 1.17
N THR A 62 3.79 12.16 -0.09
CA THR A 62 2.68 12.43 -1.01
C THR A 62 1.38 11.78 -0.49
N HIS A 63 0.26 12.13 -1.13
CA HIS A 63 -1.02 11.52 -0.80
C HIS A 63 -0.96 9.99 -0.97
N GLU A 64 -0.49 9.50 -2.12
CA GLU A 64 -0.34 8.07 -2.42
C GLU A 64 0.59 7.36 -1.44
N GLU A 65 1.73 7.97 -1.11
CA GLU A 65 2.67 7.41 -0.13
C GLU A 65 2.04 7.25 1.26
N SER A 66 1.19 8.21 1.65
CA SER A 66 0.47 8.18 2.92
C SER A 66 -0.68 7.17 2.90
N LEU A 67 -1.36 7.01 1.76
CA LEU A 67 -2.34 5.94 1.54
C LEU A 67 -1.68 4.57 1.66
N MET A 68 -0.53 4.37 1.01
CA MET A 68 0.20 3.11 1.07
C MET A 68 0.64 2.78 2.50
N SER A 69 1.18 3.75 3.25
CA SER A 69 1.46 3.57 4.69
C SER A 69 0.21 3.14 5.49
N THR A 70 -0.96 3.69 5.14
CA THR A 70 -2.24 3.31 5.79
C THR A 70 -2.64 1.88 5.46
N VAL A 71 -2.57 1.50 4.18
CA VAL A 71 -2.89 0.15 3.70
C VAL A 71 -1.94 -0.88 4.31
N ILE A 72 -0.65 -0.59 4.43
CA ILE A 72 0.32 -1.47 5.09
C ILE A 72 -0.07 -1.68 6.56
N TYR A 73 -0.25 -0.60 7.31
CA TYR A 73 -0.45 -0.70 8.76
C TYR A 73 -1.82 -1.30 9.13
N LEU A 74 -2.90 -0.72 8.63
CA LEU A 74 -4.26 -1.19 8.96
C LEU A 74 -4.60 -2.48 8.24
N GLY A 75 -4.08 -2.69 7.02
CA GLY A 75 -4.17 -3.96 6.32
C GLY A 75 -3.52 -5.08 7.12
N ALA A 76 -2.33 -4.88 7.68
CA ALA A 76 -1.69 -5.93 8.48
C ALA A 76 -2.49 -6.26 9.75
N ILE A 77 -3.06 -5.25 10.42
CA ILE A 77 -3.95 -5.48 11.58
C ILE A 77 -5.19 -6.26 11.16
N GLY A 78 -5.92 -5.83 10.14
CA GLY A 78 -7.12 -6.53 9.69
C GLY A 78 -6.84 -7.98 9.22
N ARG A 79 -5.69 -8.22 8.57
CA ARG A 79 -5.23 -9.56 8.18
C ARG A 79 -5.04 -10.45 9.41
N VAL A 80 -4.33 -9.96 10.44
CA VAL A 80 -4.14 -10.70 11.71
C VAL A 80 -5.46 -10.96 12.43
N ASN A 81 -6.34 -9.95 12.47
CA ASN A 81 -7.66 -10.05 13.05
C ASN A 81 -8.47 -11.19 12.45
N ALA A 82 -8.45 -11.29 11.13
CA ALA A 82 -9.15 -12.32 10.39
C ALA A 82 -8.46 -13.69 10.55
N GLU A 83 -7.17 -13.77 10.21
CA GLU A 83 -6.41 -15.02 10.14
C GLU A 83 -6.27 -15.70 11.52
N LYS A 84 -5.93 -14.94 12.55
CA LYS A 84 -5.68 -15.48 13.90
C LYS A 84 -6.92 -15.46 14.80
N ARG A 85 -8.04 -14.93 14.31
CA ARG A 85 -9.30 -14.77 15.07
C ARG A 85 -9.12 -14.06 16.42
N ARG A 86 -8.19 -13.10 16.48
CA ARG A 86 -7.90 -12.27 17.67
C ARG A 86 -7.34 -10.91 17.25
N GLY A 87 -7.39 -9.93 18.14
CA GLY A 87 -6.74 -8.63 17.89
C GLY A 87 -5.21 -8.73 17.82
N ALA A 88 -4.58 -7.73 17.22
CA ALA A 88 -3.13 -7.62 17.12
C ALA A 88 -2.52 -7.18 18.46
N ASN A 89 -1.48 -7.89 18.90
CA ASN A 89 -0.77 -7.57 20.15
C ASN A 89 0.24 -6.42 19.96
N ALA A 90 0.83 -5.92 21.05
CA ALA A 90 1.76 -4.79 21.00
C ALA A 90 3.00 -5.03 20.13
N GLN A 91 3.52 -6.27 20.11
CA GLN A 91 4.69 -6.62 19.30
C GLN A 91 4.35 -6.62 17.82
N GLU A 92 3.22 -7.22 17.44
CA GLU A 92 2.69 -7.22 16.07
C GLU A 92 2.45 -5.78 15.59
N VAL A 93 1.82 -4.96 16.42
CA VAL A 93 1.58 -3.53 16.12
C VAL A 93 2.88 -2.77 15.90
N SER A 94 3.90 -3.02 16.73
CA SER A 94 5.22 -2.39 16.54
C SER A 94 5.86 -2.80 15.22
N THR A 95 5.76 -4.09 14.85
CA THR A 95 6.26 -4.60 13.58
C THR A 95 5.54 -3.94 12.40
N TYR A 96 4.21 -3.87 12.42
CA TYR A 96 3.43 -3.29 11.31
C TYR A 96 3.60 -1.78 11.20
N ALA A 97 3.72 -1.07 12.33
CA ALA A 97 4.00 0.36 12.32
C ALA A 97 5.36 0.64 11.65
N LYS A 98 6.41 -0.11 12.00
CA LYS A 98 7.72 0.02 11.35
C LYS A 98 7.67 -0.30 9.87
N LYS A 99 6.97 -1.37 9.49
CA LYS A 99 6.74 -1.74 8.08
C LYS A 99 6.07 -0.62 7.28
N ALA A 100 5.15 0.12 7.90
CA ALA A 100 4.46 1.26 7.30
C ALA A 100 5.26 2.59 7.33
N GLY A 101 6.49 2.58 7.85
CA GLY A 101 7.38 3.75 7.89
C GLY A 101 7.26 4.61 9.15
N TYR A 102 6.60 4.14 10.21
CA TYR A 102 6.62 4.80 11.51
C TYR A 102 7.90 4.48 12.27
N GLY A 103 8.41 5.45 13.04
CA GLY A 103 9.62 5.26 13.85
C GLY A 103 9.40 4.31 15.02
N ARG A 104 8.21 4.37 15.64
CA ARG A 104 7.85 3.58 16.82
C ARG A 104 6.39 3.10 16.78
N GLY A 105 6.11 2.03 17.52
CA GLY A 105 4.76 1.45 17.61
C GLY A 105 3.72 2.31 18.35
N ASN A 106 4.13 3.38 19.03
CA ASN A 106 3.22 4.35 19.66
C ASN A 106 2.88 5.54 18.74
N ASP A 107 3.63 5.74 17.65
CA ASP A 107 3.37 6.82 16.68
C ASP A 107 2.05 6.60 15.93
N VAL A 108 1.52 5.39 15.98
CA VAL A 108 0.23 4.96 15.40
C VAL A 108 -0.95 5.13 16.37
N ASN A 109 -0.75 5.72 17.56
CA ASN A 109 -1.84 5.94 18.52
C ASN A 109 -2.95 6.86 17.97
N GLY A 110 -2.64 7.74 17.01
CA GLY A 110 -3.63 8.59 16.35
C GLY A 110 -4.73 7.81 15.62
N TRP A 111 -4.48 6.55 15.25
CA TRP A 111 -5.47 5.68 14.60
C TRP A 111 -6.62 5.27 15.53
N ASN A 112 -6.34 5.08 16.82
CA ASN A 112 -7.36 4.80 17.84
C ASN A 112 -8.32 5.98 18.02
N LEU A 113 -7.91 7.19 17.63
CA LEU A 113 -8.69 8.42 17.79
C LEU A 113 -9.19 8.97 16.45
N ARG A 114 -8.93 8.27 15.33
CA ARG A 114 -9.24 8.79 14.00
C ARG A 114 -10.74 8.74 13.75
N LYS A 115 -11.40 9.89 13.89
CA LYS A 115 -12.83 10.05 13.64
C LYS A 115 -13.17 9.95 12.15
N GLY A 116 -14.38 9.46 11.85
CA GLY A 116 -14.96 9.46 10.50
C GLY A 116 -14.55 8.29 9.60
N VAL A 117 -13.75 7.34 10.10
CA VAL A 117 -13.33 6.13 9.35
C VAL A 117 -14.18 4.89 9.66
N SER A 118 -15.07 5.00 10.65
CA SER A 118 -16.02 3.97 11.06
C SER A 118 -17.22 4.62 11.73
N LYS A 119 -18.32 3.87 11.91
CA LYS A 119 -19.50 4.36 12.64
C LYS A 119 -19.21 4.55 14.13
N GLU A 120 -18.20 3.85 14.63
CA GLU A 120 -17.71 3.86 16.00
C GLU A 120 -16.82 5.09 16.29
N GLY A 121 -16.42 5.84 15.26
CA GLY A 121 -15.64 7.07 15.41
C GLY A 121 -14.15 6.84 15.63
N SER A 122 -13.65 5.61 15.46
CA SER A 122 -12.23 5.25 15.46
C SER A 122 -11.92 4.14 14.45
N ALA A 123 -10.68 4.05 13.97
CA ALA A 123 -10.25 2.93 13.13
C ALA A 123 -10.13 1.62 13.93
N ILE A 124 -9.68 1.76 15.18
CA ILE A 124 -9.25 0.67 16.04
C ILE A 124 -9.87 0.83 17.43
N THR A 125 -10.29 -0.29 18.00
CA THR A 125 -10.59 -0.43 19.43
C THR A 125 -9.53 -1.30 20.11
N VAL A 126 -9.18 -0.98 21.35
CA VAL A 126 -8.26 -1.78 22.18
C VAL A 126 -9.06 -2.52 23.24
N VAL A 127 -8.96 -3.85 23.26
CA VAL A 127 -9.55 -4.71 24.31
C VAL A 127 -8.46 -5.63 24.83
N ASP A 128 -8.23 -5.64 26.14
CA ASP A 128 -7.19 -6.45 26.80
C ASP A 128 -5.79 -6.31 26.18
N GLY A 129 -5.44 -5.09 25.75
CA GLY A 129 -4.16 -4.80 25.09
C GLY A 129 -4.05 -5.28 23.64
N LEU A 130 -5.11 -5.90 23.09
CA LEU A 130 -5.22 -6.30 21.69
C LEU A 130 -5.96 -5.24 20.88
N ARG A 131 -5.46 -4.94 19.68
CA ARG A 131 -6.05 -3.98 18.76
C ARG A 131 -6.96 -4.68 17.76
N TYR A 132 -8.19 -4.19 17.65
CA TYR A 132 -9.20 -4.70 16.73
C TYR A 132 -9.59 -3.61 15.73
N LEU A 133 -9.55 -3.96 14.44
CA LEU A 133 -10.00 -3.09 13.37
C LEU A 133 -11.53 -3.16 13.24
N HIS A 134 -12.20 -2.01 13.17
CA HIS A 134 -13.67 -1.98 12.98
C HIS A 134 -14.07 -2.45 11.58
N ALA A 135 -15.30 -2.93 11.43
CA ALA A 135 -15.82 -3.40 10.15
C ALA A 135 -15.79 -2.29 9.07
N GLY A 136 -16.29 -1.09 9.39
CA GLY A 136 -16.24 0.05 8.46
C GLY A 136 -14.81 0.46 8.08
N THR A 137 -13.84 0.19 8.95
CA THR A 137 -12.43 0.46 8.65
C THR A 137 -11.83 -0.59 7.71
N HIS A 138 -12.32 -1.84 7.69
CA HIS A 138 -11.91 -2.81 6.68
C HIS A 138 -12.37 -2.37 5.28
N GLU A 139 -13.61 -1.92 5.16
CA GLU A 139 -14.15 -1.38 3.89
C GLU A 139 -13.34 -0.18 3.44
N TRP A 140 -13.12 0.78 4.33
CA TRP A 140 -12.31 1.95 4.04
C TRP A 140 -10.89 1.60 3.60
N VAL A 141 -10.22 0.64 4.25
CA VAL A 141 -8.87 0.19 3.83
C VAL A 141 -8.89 -0.44 2.43
N ARG A 142 -9.94 -1.17 2.06
CA ARG A 142 -10.10 -1.69 0.69
C ARG A 142 -10.30 -0.56 -0.32
N ASP A 143 -11.05 0.48 0.03
CA ASP A 143 -11.23 1.66 -0.82
C ASP A 143 -9.92 2.45 -0.98
N LEU A 144 -9.07 2.49 0.04
CA LEU A 144 -7.72 3.08 -0.10
C LEU A 144 -6.80 2.22 -0.98
N ALA A 145 -6.89 0.89 -0.85
CA ALA A 145 -6.11 -0.02 -1.68
C ALA A 145 -6.55 0.06 -3.16
N SER A 146 -7.85 0.16 -3.42
CA SER A 146 -8.38 0.29 -4.78
C SER A 146 -7.94 1.59 -5.45
N GLN A 147 -7.85 2.70 -4.69
CA GLN A 147 -7.26 3.96 -5.17
C GLN A 147 -5.80 3.83 -5.59
N LEU A 148 -5.07 2.84 -5.07
CA LEU A 148 -3.69 2.51 -5.43
C LEU A 148 -3.60 1.37 -6.45
N ASN A 149 -4.73 0.94 -7.03
CA ASN A 149 -4.85 -0.25 -7.88
C ASN A 149 -4.26 -1.52 -7.23
N ILE A 150 -4.51 -1.69 -5.93
CA ILE A 150 -4.07 -2.83 -5.12
C ILE A 150 -5.26 -3.69 -4.71
N GLU A 151 -5.10 -5.00 -4.84
CA GLU A 151 -5.99 -6.01 -4.26
C GLU A 151 -5.32 -6.61 -3.01
N ILE A 152 -5.96 -6.45 -1.85
CA ILE A 152 -5.51 -7.10 -0.61
C ILE A 152 -5.83 -8.59 -0.68
N VAL A 153 -4.82 -9.45 -0.58
CA VAL A 153 -5.01 -10.91 -0.66
C VAL A 153 -5.10 -11.63 0.68
N GLY A 154 -5.72 -12.82 0.63
CA GLY A 154 -6.05 -13.72 1.75
C GLY A 154 -7.22 -13.23 2.63
N ASP A 155 -7.48 -13.88 3.78
CA ASP A 155 -8.53 -13.47 4.70
C ASP A 155 -8.32 -12.06 5.27
N PHE A 156 -9.33 -11.21 5.06
CA PHE A 156 -9.43 -9.83 5.53
C PHE A 156 -10.87 -9.55 5.98
N THR A 157 -11.53 -10.56 6.52
CA THR A 157 -12.91 -10.49 7.01
C THR A 157 -12.94 -9.83 8.40
N PRO A 158 -13.82 -8.84 8.63
CA PRO A 158 -13.98 -8.24 9.95
C PRO A 158 -14.30 -9.29 11.02
N LEU A 159 -13.62 -9.19 12.16
CA LEU A 159 -13.89 -10.01 13.34
C LEU A 159 -14.85 -9.25 14.28
N PRO A 160 -15.86 -9.92 14.87
CA PRO A 160 -16.62 -9.33 15.98
C PRO A 160 -15.66 -8.91 17.10
N ILE A 161 -15.74 -7.64 17.50
CA ILE A 161 -14.90 -7.10 18.56
C ILE A 161 -15.47 -7.55 19.92
N PRO A 162 -14.66 -8.11 20.83
CA PRO A 162 -15.13 -8.48 22.17
C PRO A 162 -15.70 -7.28 22.91
N ALA A 163 -16.74 -7.50 23.71
CA ALA A 163 -17.28 -6.45 24.56
C ALA A 163 -16.23 -6.04 25.61
N THR A 164 -16.04 -4.73 25.80
CA THR A 164 -15.28 -4.19 26.93
C THR A 164 -16.12 -4.34 28.19
N SER A 165 -15.71 -5.23 29.10
CA SER A 165 -16.26 -5.37 30.45
C SER A 165 -15.85 -4.24 31.38
#